data_AF-A0A7G9Y9B7-F1
#
_entry.id   AF-A0A7G9Y9B7-F1
#
_cell.length_a   1.000
_cell.length_b   1.000
_cell.length_c   1.000
_cell.angle_alpha   90.00
_cell.angle_beta   90.00
_cell.angle_gamma   90.00
#
_symmetry.space_group_name_H-M   'P 1'
#
loop_
_entity.id
_entity.type
_entity.pdbx_description
1 polymer ?
#
loop_
_entity_poly.entity_id
_entity_poly.type
_entity_poly.pdbx_seq_one_letter_code
_entity_poly.pdbx_strand_id
1 'polypeptide(L)' 'MTEKDIQIKSRGLNLWYGDAPALKDVTIAIVTHNMRQAARVFGHTAFFLLRGTIELGKMKQIFNPEKKSAEDYITGMFG' A
#
# COMPACT_ATOMS: atom_id res chain seq x y z
N MET A 1 17.20 1.37 16.01
CA MET A 1 15.73 1.31 15.87
C MET A 1 15.36 2.35 14.83
N THR A 2 15.40 1.97 13.55
CA THR A 2 15.15 2.87 12.43
C THR A 2 13.66 3.15 12.33
N GLU A 3 13.28 4.43 12.32
CA GLU A 3 11.91 4.90 12.12
C GLU A 3 11.33 4.23 10.86
N LYS A 4 10.15 3.62 11.02
CA LYS A 4 9.45 2.97 9.92
C LYS A 4 8.81 4.06 9.07
N ASP A 5 9.31 4.24 7.85
CA ASP A 5 8.72 5.10 6.83
C ASP A 5 7.26 4.70 6.56
N ILE A 6 6.32 5.47 7.11
CA ILE A 6 4.91 5.40 6.73
C ILE A 6 4.76 6.23 5.46
N GLN A 7 4.90 5.53 4.35
CA GLN A 7 4.55 6.03 3.04
C GLN A 7 2.95 6.12 2.99
N ILE A 8 2.22 7.11 2.36
CA ILE A 8 0.73 7.24 2.05
C ILE A 8 0.19 7.27 0.54
N LYS A 9 -0.09 6.20 -0.25
CA LYS A 9 -0.60 6.16 -1.69
C LYS A 9 -2.01 6.69 -2.09
N SER A 10 -2.41 7.90 -1.73
CA SER A 10 -3.69 8.44 -2.26
C SER A 10 -3.53 9.22 -3.59
N ARG A 11 -4.54 9.19 -4.49
CA ARG A 11 -4.69 10.15 -5.61
C ARG A 11 -5.74 11.19 -5.20
N GLY A 12 -5.43 12.48 -5.37
CA GLY A 12 -6.34 13.58 -5.00
C GLY A 12 -6.21 14.04 -3.54
N LEU A 13 -5.07 13.78 -2.90
CA LEU A 13 -4.77 14.29 -1.56
C LEU A 13 -4.26 15.73 -1.65
N ASN A 14 -4.96 16.67 -1.01
CA ASN A 14 -4.48 18.03 -0.81
C ASN A 14 -3.81 18.11 0.55
N LEU A 15 -2.54 18.56 0.60
CA LEU A 15 -1.87 18.89 1.85
C LEU A 15 -2.02 20.39 2.09
N TRP A 16 -2.46 20.79 3.28
CA TRP A 16 -2.67 22.20 3.65
C TRP A 16 -1.69 22.59 4.76
N TYR A 17 -1.19 23.83 4.73
CA TYR A 17 -0.41 24.44 5.80
C TYR A 17 -0.99 25.82 6.11
N GLY A 18 -1.65 25.94 7.26
CA GLY A 18 -2.52 27.07 7.53
C GLY A 18 -3.67 27.13 6.53
N ASP A 19 -3.92 28.31 5.96
CA ASP A 19 -5.06 28.56 5.08
C ASP A 19 -4.75 28.32 3.59
N ALA A 20 -3.53 27.88 3.27
CA ALA A 20 -3.07 27.67 1.90
C ALA A 20 -2.71 26.20 1.62
N PRO A 21 -2.97 25.70 0.39
CA PRO A 21 -2.57 24.36 -0.01
C PRO A 21 -1.04 24.32 -0.18
N ALA A 22 -0.38 23.48 0.63
CA ALA A 22 1.06 23.24 0.60
C ALA A 22 1.49 22.33 -0.56
N LEU A 23 0.66 21.34 -0.93
CA LEU A 23 0.88 20.48 -2.10
C LEU A 23 -0.47 20.13 -2.75
N LYS A 24 -0.48 20.14 -4.10
CA LYS A 24 -1.60 19.70 -4.94
C LYS A 24 -1.13 18.57 -5.87
N ASP A 25 -2.04 17.66 -6.22
CA ASP A 25 -1.83 16.59 -7.20
C ASP A 25 -0.65 15.65 -6.93
N VAL A 26 -0.39 15.36 -5.66
CA VAL A 26 0.72 14.49 -5.24
C VAL A 26 0.36 13.01 -5.33
N THR A 27 1.31 12.20 -5.80
CA THR A 27 1.31 10.75 -5.62
C THR A 27 2.29 10.43 -4.52
N ILE A 28 1.79 10.02 -3.38
CA ILE A 28 2.62 9.58 -2.25
C ILE A 28 2.76 8.04 -2.36
N ALA A 29 3.84 7.41 -1.89
CA ALA A 29 3.97 5.93 -1.84
C ALA A 29 3.46 5.38 -0.48
N ILE A 30 2.93 4.14 -0.21
CA ILE A 30 2.77 3.47 1.15
C ILE A 30 3.58 2.21 1.33
N VAL A 31 4.17 2.05 2.52
CA VAL A 31 4.45 0.74 3.11
C VAL A 31 3.65 0.55 4.40
N THR A 32 2.81 -0.50 4.44
CA THR A 32 2.00 -0.86 5.62
C THR A 32 1.76 -2.36 5.65
N HIS A 33 1.64 -2.91 6.86
CA HIS A 33 1.21 -4.29 7.08
C HIS A 33 -0.31 -4.39 7.33
N ASN A 34 -1.02 -3.26 7.43
CA ASN A 34 -2.46 -3.26 7.68
C ASN A 34 -3.24 -3.21 6.36
N MET A 35 -3.42 -4.39 5.76
CA MET A 35 -4.08 -4.53 4.46
C MET A 35 -5.56 -4.11 4.48
N ARG A 36 -6.26 -4.27 5.61
CA ARG A 36 -7.68 -3.88 5.71
C ARG A 36 -7.86 -2.36 5.67
N GLN A 37 -7.01 -1.61 6.38
CA GLN A 37 -7.03 -0.14 6.30
C GLN A 37 -6.55 0.35 4.94
N ALA A 38 -5.50 -0.29 4.41
CA ALA A 38 -4.99 -0.02 3.09
C ALA A 38 -6.09 -0.14 2.01
N ALA A 39 -6.97 -1.13 2.12
CA ALA A 39 -8.05 -1.35 1.16
C ALA A 39 -9.09 -0.23 1.12
N ARG A 40 -9.19 0.57 2.19
CA ARG A 40 -10.11 1.71 2.28
C ARG A 40 -9.53 2.99 1.67
N VAL A 41 -8.20 3.10 1.60
CA VAL A 41 -7.50 4.34 1.23
C VAL A 41 -6.78 4.23 -0.11
N PHE A 42 -6.21 3.06 -0.43
CA PHE A 42 -5.39 2.87 -1.63
C PHE A 42 -6.20 2.42 -2.83
N GLY A 43 -5.94 3.03 -3.99
CA GLY A 43 -6.45 2.55 -5.27
C GLY A 43 -5.62 1.39 -5.83
N HIS A 44 -4.30 1.42 -5.62
CA HIS A 44 -3.35 0.45 -6.17
C HIS A 44 -2.40 -0.05 -5.07
N THR A 45 -1.91 -1.26 -5.25
CA THR A 45 -0.99 -1.91 -4.32
C THR A 45 0.12 -2.64 -5.07
N ALA A 46 1.26 -2.74 -4.40
CA ALA A 46 2.39 -3.55 -4.84
C ALA A 46 2.83 -4.40 -3.63
N PHE A 47 2.73 -5.71 -3.78
CA PHE A 47 3.14 -6.68 -2.78
C PHE A 47 4.54 -7.20 -3.11
N PHE A 48 5.41 -7.19 -2.11
CA PHE A 48 6.80 -7.61 -2.21
C PHE A 48 7.06 -8.70 -1.17
N LEU A 49 7.75 -9.76 -1.58
CA LEU A 49 8.25 -10.80 -0.70
C LEU A 49 9.69 -11.07 -1.09
N LEU A 50 10.61 -11.08 -0.12
CA LEU A 50 12.05 -11.19 -0.36
C LEU A 50 12.55 -10.12 -1.36
N ARG A 51 13.56 -10.44 -2.18
CA ARG A 51 14.21 -9.50 -3.13
C ARG A 51 13.38 -9.16 -4.37
N GLY A 52 12.08 -9.46 -4.40
CA GLY A 52 11.26 -9.33 -5.60
C GLY A 52 9.86 -8.75 -5.37
N THR A 53 9.32 -8.11 -6.42
CA THR A 53 7.90 -7.79 -6.52
C THR A 53 7.15 -9.06 -6.86
N ILE A 54 6.14 -9.40 -6.08
CA ILE A 54 5.32 -10.59 -6.33
C ILE A 54 4.02 -10.22 -7.05
N GLU A 55 3.39 -9.10 -6.68
CA GLU A 55 2.09 -8.74 -7.25
C GLU A 55 1.90 -7.22 -7.31
N LEU A 56 1.42 -6.70 -8.44
CA LEU A 56 1.12 -5.28 -8.65
C LEU A 56 -0.27 -5.18 -9.27
N GLY A 57 -1.16 -4.39 -8.69
CA GLY A 57 -2.53 -4.30 -9.20
C GLY A 57 -3.44 -3.37 -8.40
N LYS A 58 -4.76 -3.55 -8.58
CA LYS A 58 -5.76 -2.81 -7.80
C LYS A 58 -5.72 -3.27 -6.36
N MET A 59 -5.82 -2.34 -5.41
CA MET A 59 -5.74 -2.66 -3.98
C MET A 59 -6.77 -3.72 -3.57
N LYS A 60 -7.99 -3.71 -4.13
CA LYS A 60 -9.03 -4.69 -3.79
C LYS A 60 -8.68 -6.13 -4.17
N GLN A 61 -7.81 -6.35 -5.15
CA GLN A 61 -7.42 -7.68 -5.61
C GLN A 61 -6.50 -8.39 -4.63
N ILE A 62 -5.88 -7.67 -3.68
CA ILE A 62 -4.94 -8.28 -2.75
C ILE A 62 -5.57 -9.29 -1.80
N PHE A 63 -6.90 -9.32 -1.65
CA PHE A 63 -7.58 -10.34 -0.84
C PHE A 63 -7.94 -11.60 -1.64
N ASN A 64 -7.71 -11.57 -2.95
CA ASN A 64 -7.82 -12.71 -3.85
C ASN A 64 -6.63 -12.66 -4.83
N PRO A 65 -5.41 -12.82 -4.31
CA PRO A 65 -4.20 -12.64 -5.07
C PRO A 65 -4.06 -13.69 -6.18
N GLU A 66 -3.40 -13.34 -7.28
CA GLU A 66 -3.13 -14.26 -8.38
C GLU A 66 -1.95 -15.18 -8.09
N LYS A 67 -1.02 -14.76 -7.23
CA LYS A 67 0.17 -15.54 -6.86
C LYS A 67 -0.07 -16.29 -5.57
N LYS A 68 0.13 -17.61 -5.61
CA LYS A 68 0.05 -18.47 -4.41
C LYS A 68 0.96 -17.99 -3.27
N SER A 69 2.16 -17.49 -3.56
CA SER A 69 3.06 -16.94 -2.54
C SER A 69 2.52 -15.69 -1.83
N ALA A 70 1.70 -14.90 -2.52
CA ALA A 70 0.97 -13.79 -1.88
C ALA A 70 -0.20 -14.32 -1.06
N GLU A 71 -0.96 -15.29 -1.58
CA GLU A 71 -2.04 -15.97 -0.86
C GLU A 71 -1.55 -16.59 0.46
N ASP A 72 -0.47 -17.36 0.41
CA ASP A 72 0.19 -18.01 1.54
C ASP A 72 0.61 -16.97 2.60
N TYR A 73 1.19 -15.84 2.17
CA TYR A 73 1.58 -14.76 3.08
C TYR A 73 0.36 -14.10 3.75
N ILE A 74 -0.68 -13.81 2.98
CA ILE A 74 -1.86 -13.05 3.44
C ILE A 74 -2.72 -13.90 4.38
N THR A 75 -2.85 -15.19 4.07
CA THR A 75 -3.58 -16.16 4.89
C THR A 75 -2.76 -16.67 6.08
N GLY A 76 -1.44 -16.44 6.07
CA GLY A 76 -0.52 -16.92 7.09
C GLY A 76 -0.19 -18.42 6.96
N MET A 77 -0.53 -19.03 5.82
CA MET A 77 -0.14 -20.39 5.49
C MET A 77 1.31 -20.40 4.97
N PHE A 78 2.27 -20.38 5.88
CA PHE A 78 3.67 -20.62 5.53
C PHE A 78 3.95 -22.13 5.61
N GLY A 79 3.96 -22.81 4.47
CA GLY A 79 4.18 -24.26 4.36
C GLY A 79 4.61 -24.69 2.96
#